data_AF-A0A257JHU8-F1
#
_entry.id   AF-A0A257JHU8-F1
#
_cell.length_a   1.000
_cell.length_b   1.000
_cell.length_c   1.000
_cell.angle_alpha   90.00
_cell.angle_beta   90.00
_cell.angle_gamma   90.00
#
_symmetry.space_group_name_H-M   'P 1'
#
loop_
_entity.id
_entity.type
_entity.pdbx_description
1 polymer ?
#
loop_
_entity_poly.entity_id
_entity_poly.type
_entity_poly.pdbx_seq_one_letter_code
_entity_poly.pdbx_strand_id
1 'polypeptide(L)' 'SFAKNDIGFIDPTGTDHDALGVGLKKALYNYMHGIGLDEDVRRWFDFHVPKPKVAKHRIARALSVPPGPV' A
#
# COMPACT_ATOMS: atom_id res chain seq x y z
N SER A 1 -20.05 26.15 -2.85
CA SER A 1 -19.44 25.25 -3.86
C SER A 1 -19.18 23.90 -3.22
N PHE A 2 -19.67 22.82 -3.81
CA PHE A 2 -19.37 21.44 -3.38
C PHE A 2 -18.00 21.01 -3.94
N ALA A 3 -17.24 20.21 -3.18
CA ALA A 3 -15.92 19.64 -3.51
C ALA A 3 -14.75 20.64 -3.72
N LYS A 4 -14.24 21.23 -2.62
CA LYS A 4 -12.88 21.79 -2.54
C LYS A 4 -12.01 20.88 -1.66
N ASN A 5 -11.72 19.67 -2.15
CA ASN A 5 -10.88 18.69 -1.43
C ASN A 5 -9.43 18.67 -1.94
N ASP A 6 -9.08 19.50 -2.92
CA ASP A 6 -7.70 19.66 -3.37
C ASP A 6 -6.93 20.53 -2.38
N ILE A 7 -6.54 19.90 -1.27
CA ILE A 7 -5.50 20.41 -0.40
C ILE A 7 -4.18 19.93 -1.01
N GLY A 8 -3.39 20.86 -1.52
CA GLY A 8 -2.03 20.56 -1.99
C GLY A 8 -1.24 19.90 -0.86
N PHE A 9 -0.79 18.67 -1.09
CA PHE A 9 0.07 17.95 -0.16
C PHE A 9 1.53 18.24 -0.53
N ILE A 10 2.26 18.85 0.41
CA ILE A 10 3.70 19.00 0.34
C ILE A 10 4.27 17.92 1.25
N ASP A 11 5.06 17.00 0.69
CA ASP A 11 5.69 15.95 1.47
C ASP A 11 6.92 16.49 2.21
N PRO A 12 6.92 16.57 3.56
CA PRO A 12 8.09 17.03 4.31
C PRO A 12 9.20 15.96 4.40
N THR A 13 8.93 14.73 3.99
CA THR A 13 9.86 13.59 4.17
C THR A 13 10.88 13.44 3.05
N GLY A 14 10.73 14.19 1.94
CA GLY A 14 11.63 14.12 0.79
C GLY A 14 11.50 12.83 -0.01
N THR A 15 10.32 12.20 0.03
CA THR A 15 10.05 10.96 -0.71
C THR A 15 10.23 11.16 -2.20
N ASP A 16 10.89 10.18 -2.83
CA ASP A 16 10.90 10.06 -4.29
C ASP A 16 9.56 9.49 -4.77
N HIS A 17 8.62 10.39 -5.06
CA HIS A 17 7.29 10.02 -5.52
C HIS A 17 7.27 9.44 -6.94
N ASP A 18 8.26 9.78 -7.77
CA ASP A 18 8.36 9.24 -9.13
C ASP A 18 8.75 7.76 -9.08
N ALA A 19 9.77 7.42 -8.27
CA ALA A 19 10.17 6.04 -8.04
C ALA A 19 9.03 5.20 -7.41
N LEU A 20 8.31 5.76 -6.43
CA LEU A 20 7.15 5.09 -5.84
C LEU A 20 6.03 4.88 -6.86
N GLY A 21 5.74 5.87 -7.70
CA GLY A 21 4.66 5.82 -8.68
C GLY A 21 4.78 4.65 -9.65
N VAL A 22 6.01 4.34 -10.09
CA VAL A 22 6.27 3.18 -10.98
C VAL A 22 5.93 1.86 -10.28
N GLY A 23 6.43 1.66 -9.07
CA GLY A 23 6.17 0.44 -8.30
C GLY A 23 4.70 0.27 -7.93
N LEU A 24 4.01 1.36 -7.58
CA LEU A 24 2.58 1.33 -7.25
C LEU A 24 1.70 0.98 -8.46
N LYS A 25 2.04 1.48 -9.66
CA LYS A 25 1.34 1.10 -10.90
C LYS A 25 1.48 -0.41 -11.17
N LYS A 26 2.68 -0.95 -11.03
CA LYS A 26 2.95 -2.40 -11.18
C LYS A 26 2.22 -3.22 -10.12
N ALA A 27 2.26 -2.77 -8.86
CA ALA A 27 1.55 -3.39 -7.75
C ALA A 27 0.04 -3.48 -8.00
N LEU A 28 -0.58 -2.38 -8.44
CA LEU A 28 -1.99 -2.32 -8.74
C LEU A 28 -2.36 -3.24 -9.92
N TYR A 29 -1.56 -3.23 -10.99
CA TYR A 29 -1.76 -4.12 -12.13
C TYR A 29 -1.74 -5.60 -11.71
N ASN A 30 -0.72 -6.00 -10.93
CA ASN A 30 -0.57 -7.35 -10.41
C ASN A 30 -1.76 -7.74 -9.53
N TYR A 31 -2.20 -6.83 -8.66
CA TYR A 31 -3.36 -7.03 -7.82
C TYR A 31 -4.63 -7.26 -8.64
N MET A 32 -4.90 -6.40 -9.63
CA MET A 32 -6.09 -6.49 -10.49
C MET A 32 -6.16 -7.80 -11.28
N HIS A 33 -5.02 -8.39 -11.65
CA HIS A 33 -4.94 -9.61 -12.46
C HIS A 33 -4.64 -10.87 -11.63
N GLY A 34 -4.53 -10.76 -10.30
CA GLY A 34 -4.22 -11.89 -9.42
C GLY A 34 -2.79 -12.45 -9.59
N ILE A 35 -1.85 -11.63 -10.05
CA ILE A 35 -0.47 -12.05 -10.35
C ILE A 35 0.41 -11.86 -9.11
N GLY A 36 1.13 -12.92 -8.72
CA GLY A 36 2.19 -12.82 -7.70
C GLY A 36 1.71 -12.39 -6.32
N LEU A 37 0.45 -12.65 -5.95
CA LEU A 37 -0.12 -12.24 -4.66
C LEU A 37 0.51 -12.98 -3.47
N ASP A 38 1.02 -14.19 -3.70
CA ASP A 38 1.76 -14.96 -2.70
C ASP A 38 3.25 -14.60 -2.63
N GLU A 39 3.73 -13.80 -3.59
CA GLU A 39 5.11 -13.34 -3.62
C GLU A 39 5.33 -12.17 -2.66
N ASP A 40 6.61 -11.91 -2.39
CA ASP A 40 6.98 -10.72 -1.64
C ASP A 40 6.72 -9.46 -2.48
N VAL A 41 5.80 -8.61 -2.02
CA VAL A 41 5.40 -7.34 -2.69
C VAL A 41 6.58 -6.42 -2.98
N ARG A 42 7.69 -6.58 -2.26
CA ARG A 42 8.93 -5.82 -2.51
C ARG A 42 9.49 -6.08 -3.91
N ARG A 43 9.18 -7.22 -4.54
CA ARG A 43 9.54 -7.54 -5.94
C ARG A 43 8.86 -6.64 -6.98
N TRP A 44 7.86 -5.86 -6.56
CA TRP A 44 7.18 -4.92 -7.45
C TRP A 44 7.92 -3.58 -7.59
N PHE A 45 8.98 -3.38 -6.80
CA PHE A 45 9.81 -2.17 -6.82
C PHE A 45 11.22 -2.54 -7.27
N ASP A 46 11.82 -1.69 -8.10
CA ASP A 46 13.16 -1.90 -8.63
C ASP A 46 14.27 -1.30 -7.73
N PHE A 47 13.90 -0.89 -6.52
CA PHE A 47 14.80 -0.35 -5.49
C PHE A 47 14.58 -1.08 -4.15
N HIS A 48 15.47 -0.83 -3.19
CA HIS A 48 15.39 -1.46 -1.88
C HIS A 48 14.12 -1.02 -1.13
N VAL A 49 13.24 -1.98 -0.85
CA VAL A 49 12.07 -1.79 0.02
C VAL A 49 12.30 -2.52 1.35
N PRO A 50 12.16 -1.85 2.51
CA PRO A 50 12.32 -2.48 3.81
C PRO A 50 11.26 -3.56 4.04
N LYS A 51 11.58 -4.55 4.89
CA LYS A 51 10.62 -5.60 5.26
C LYS A 51 9.41 -5.00 5.99
N PRO A 52 8.19 -5.51 5.77
CA PRO A 52 7.04 -5.11 6.56
C PRO A 52 7.28 -5.32 8.05
N LYS A 53 6.93 -4.33 8.88
CA LYS A 53 6.98 -4.43 10.35
C LYS A 53 5.78 -5.18 10.95
N VAL A 54 4.94 -5.75 10.09
CA VAL A 54 3.65 -6.34 10.44
C VAL A 54 3.60 -7.80 10.03
N ALA A 55 2.92 -8.63 10.83
CA ALA A 55 2.76 -10.05 10.52
C ALA A 55 1.92 -10.26 9.25
N LYS A 56 2.23 -11.31 8.47
CA LYS A 56 1.52 -11.66 7.21
C LYS A 56 0.00 -11.71 7.36
N HIS A 57 -0.49 -12.24 8.49
CA HIS A 57 -1.92 -12.38 8.77
C HIS A 57 -2.52 -11.26 9.64
N ARG A 58 -1.85 -10.09 9.74
CA ARG A 58 -2.29 -8.99 10.63
C ARG A 58 -3.71 -8.54 10.34
N ILE A 59 -4.05 -8.33 9.07
CA ILE A 59 -5.39 -7.87 8.66
C ILE A 59 -6.43 -8.97 8.87
N ALA A 60 -6.15 -10.20 8.42
CA ALA A 60 -7.05 -11.34 8.62
C ALA A 60 -7.38 -11.55 10.12
N ARG A 61 -6.38 -11.44 11.00
CA ARG A 61 -6.57 -11.53 12.45
C ARG A 61 -7.36 -10.35 13.02
N ALA A 62 -7.17 -9.15 12.50
CA ALA A 62 -7.95 -7.99 12.94
C ALA A 62 -9.44 -8.14 12.60
N LEU A 63 -9.74 -8.71 11.43
CA LEU A 63 -11.11 -8.95 10.97
C LEU A 63 -11.77 -10.18 11.60
N SER A 64 -10.98 -11.13 12.13
CA SER A 64 -11.52 -12.31 12.82
C SER A 64 -12.03 -12.03 14.23
N VAL A 65 -11.75 -10.84 14.78
CA VAL A 65 -12.31 -10.42 16.07
C VAL A 65 -13.70 -9.87 15.81
N PRO A 66 -14.77 -10.44 16.39
CA PRO A 66 -16.11 -9.86 16.27
C PRO A 66 -16.07 -8.41 16.75
N PRO A 67 -16.78 -7.47 16.09
CA PRO A 67 -16.90 -6.12 16.61
C PRO A 67 -17.38 -6.19 18.07
N GLY A 68 -16.69 -5.48 18.96
CA GLY A 68 -17.10 -5.38 20.37
C GLY A 68 -18.53 -4.82 20.48
N PRO A 69 -19.20 -5.03 21.62
CA PRO A 69 -20.54 -4.48 21.82
C PRO A 69 -20.50 -2.96 21.60
N VAL A 70 -21.42 -2.47 20.75
CA VAL A 70 -21.70 -1.05 20.52
C VAL A 70 -22.35 -0.41 21.73
#